data_AF-A0AAW2SXQ5-F1
#
_entry.id   AF-A0AAW2SXQ5-F1
#
_cell.length_a   1.000
_cell.length_b   1.000
_cell.length_c   1.000
_cell.angle_alpha   90.00
_cell.angle_beta   90.00
_cell.angle_gamma   90.00
#
_symmetry.space_group_name_H-M   'P 1'
#
loop_
_entity.id
_entity.type
_entity.pdbx_description
1 polymer ?
#
loop_
_entity_poly.entity_id
_entity_poly.type
_entity_poly.pdbx_seq_one_letter_code
_entity_poly.pdbx_strand_id
1 'polypeptide(L)'
;MDGKRNTILFKLFGSSVSFMRRCLFSVLSVGPVPNHLAFILDGNRRYAKKWNLGEGMGYRAGFLSLMSLMKYCYELGVKYVSIYAFSIDNFRRRPEEVQYVMDLMLEKIEGMLKEESLVNQYGVRVYFIGNLKLLHEPVRLAAEKAMKATSNNNNSILLICVAYTSTDEIVHAAAQSCEDKWAAIQSSVNIKDSQDGEEKDTNDVIKLSDIESHMYMRVAPDPDILVRTSGETRLSNFLLWQTSNSLLYSPKALWPEIGLRHLVWAVLNFQRAHPYLEKRRKQP
;
A
#
# COMPACT_ATOMS: atom_id res chain seq x y z
N MET A 1 33.14 33.00 10.25
CA MET A 1 31.97 33.00 11.16
C MET A 1 30.65 32.71 10.44
N ASP A 2 30.65 32.58 9.10
CA ASP A 2 29.43 32.39 8.29
C ASP A 2 28.86 30.96 8.28
N GLY A 3 29.70 29.94 8.48
CA GLY A 3 29.23 28.54 8.54
C GLY A 3 28.29 28.24 9.71
N LYS A 4 28.57 28.80 10.90
CA LYS A 4 27.73 28.60 12.09
C LYS A 4 26.39 29.36 12.03
N ARG A 5 26.36 30.56 11.42
CA ARG A 5 25.12 31.33 11.21
C ARG A 5 24.17 30.62 10.25
N ASN A 6 24.70 30.07 9.15
CA ASN A 6 23.89 29.31 8.21
C ASN A 6 23.29 28.05 8.86
N THR A 7 24.05 27.28 9.64
CA THR A 7 23.53 26.10 10.34
C THR A 7 22.41 26.44 11.35
N ILE A 8 22.52 27.58 12.05
CA ILE A 8 21.49 28.03 12.99
C ILE A 8 20.23 28.49 12.25
N LEU A 9 20.37 29.24 11.15
CA LEU A 9 19.24 29.61 10.31
C LEU A 9 18.53 28.37 9.78
N PHE A 10 19.25 27.40 9.20
CA PHE A 10 18.65 26.16 8.68
C PHE A 10 17.92 25.36 9.78
N LYS A 11 18.46 25.31 11.01
CA LYS A 11 17.77 24.67 12.14
C LYS A 11 16.52 25.43 12.59
N LEU A 12 16.57 26.76 12.63
CA LEU A 12 15.42 27.60 12.97
C LEU A 12 14.31 27.49 11.91
N PHE A 13 14.67 27.58 10.62
CA PHE A 13 13.72 27.40 9.52
C PHE A 13 13.13 25.99 9.52
N GLY A 14 13.93 24.95 9.74
CA GLY A 14 13.44 23.57 9.86
C GLY A 14 12.49 23.37 11.04
N SER A 15 12.78 24.00 12.19
CA SER A 15 11.93 24.01 13.38
C SER A 15 10.59 24.68 13.11
N SER A 16 10.60 25.87 12.47
CA SER A 16 9.37 26.61 12.12
C SER A 16 8.49 25.85 11.12
N VAL A 17 9.07 25.24 10.09
CA VAL A 17 8.33 24.41 9.13
C VAL A 17 7.72 23.19 9.81
N SER A 18 8.46 22.54 10.72
CA SER A 18 7.93 21.43 11.50
C SER A 18 6.80 21.87 12.43
N PHE A 19 6.89 23.04 13.04
CA PHE A 19 5.85 23.60 13.90
C PHE A 19 4.58 23.90 13.10
N MET A 20 4.69 24.60 11.98
CA MET A 20 3.56 24.88 11.09
C MET A 20 2.88 23.60 10.61
N ARG A 21 3.67 22.57 10.26
CA ARG A 21 3.13 21.27 9.85
C ARG A 21 2.36 20.58 10.97
N ARG A 22 2.87 20.61 12.21
CA ARG A 22 2.17 20.09 13.39
C ARG A 22 0.87 20.83 13.67
N CYS A 23 0.87 22.17 13.57
CA CYS A 23 -0.35 22.96 13.70
C CYS A 23 -1.37 22.58 12.63
N LEU A 24 -0.94 22.44 11.37
CA LEU A 24 -1.80 22.02 10.27
C LEU A 24 -2.41 20.64 10.52
N PHE A 25 -1.61 19.66 10.95
CA PHE A 25 -2.12 18.34 11.29
C PHE A 25 -3.06 18.37 12.50
N SER A 26 -2.76 19.17 13.52
CA SER A 26 -3.67 19.36 14.66
C SER A 26 -5.04 19.90 14.22
N VAL A 27 -5.09 20.80 13.24
CA VAL A 27 -6.36 21.32 12.69
C VAL A 27 -7.07 20.24 11.86
N LEU A 28 -6.35 19.51 11.00
CA LEU A 28 -6.94 18.44 10.21
C LEU A 28 -7.50 17.31 11.09
N SER A 29 -6.81 16.97 12.18
CA SER A 29 -7.21 15.93 13.12
C SER A 29 -8.44 16.28 13.97
N VAL A 30 -8.98 17.51 13.86
CA VAL A 30 -10.31 17.83 14.40
C VAL A 30 -11.41 17.11 13.61
N GLY A 31 -11.19 16.89 12.31
CA GLY A 31 -12.06 16.08 11.45
C GLY A 31 -11.64 14.61 11.41
N PRO A 32 -12.41 13.76 10.71
CA PRO A 32 -12.03 12.35 10.55
C PRO A 32 -10.71 12.22 9.79
N VAL A 33 -9.78 11.45 10.34
CA VAL A 33 -8.50 11.13 9.70
C VAL A 33 -8.62 9.77 9.02
N PRO A 34 -8.21 9.62 7.74
CA PRO A 34 -8.22 8.32 7.08
C PRO A 34 -7.27 7.35 7.81
N ASN A 35 -7.76 6.17 8.14
CA ASN A 35 -6.97 5.12 8.76
C ASN A 35 -6.04 4.45 7.74
N HIS A 36 -6.49 4.33 6.49
CA HIS A 36 -5.74 3.67 5.42
C HIS A 36 -5.71 4.50 4.12
N LEU A 37 -4.52 4.90 3.67
CA LEU A 37 -4.30 5.46 2.33
C LEU A 37 -3.59 4.47 1.39
N ALA A 38 -4.14 4.25 0.21
CA ALA A 38 -3.53 3.47 -0.86
C ALA A 38 -3.03 4.38 -1.99
N PHE A 39 -1.91 4.04 -2.63
CA PHE A 39 -1.30 4.86 -3.68
C PHE A 39 -0.90 4.04 -4.92
N ILE A 40 -1.34 4.49 -6.10
CA ILE A 40 -0.82 4.04 -7.40
C ILE A 40 0.27 5.04 -7.83
N LEU A 41 1.52 4.56 -7.86
CA LEU A 41 2.73 5.39 -7.99
C LEU A 41 3.05 5.74 -9.46
N ASP A 42 2.13 6.42 -10.14
CA ASP A 42 2.24 6.72 -11.58
C ASP A 42 3.02 8.02 -11.85
N GLY A 43 3.77 8.05 -12.95
CA GLY A 43 4.47 9.24 -13.43
C GLY A 43 5.99 9.25 -13.25
N ASN A 44 6.61 8.20 -12.68
CA ASN A 44 8.06 8.13 -12.50
C ASN A 44 8.86 8.36 -13.80
N ARG A 45 8.49 7.65 -14.88
CA ARG A 45 9.15 7.81 -16.20
C ARG A 45 8.90 9.19 -16.82
N ARG A 46 7.67 9.70 -16.71
CA ARG A 46 7.30 11.05 -17.17
C ARG A 46 8.10 12.12 -16.43
N TYR A 47 8.34 11.93 -15.14
CA TYR A 47 9.14 12.84 -14.31
C TYR A 47 10.60 12.83 -14.76
N ALA A 48 11.20 11.65 -14.96
CA ALA A 48 12.57 11.55 -15.47
C ALA A 48 12.73 12.27 -16.81
N LYS A 49 11.79 12.08 -17.74
CA LYS A 49 11.77 12.79 -19.04
C LYS A 49 11.61 14.31 -18.87
N LYS A 50 10.70 14.76 -18.01
CA LYS A 50 10.45 16.19 -17.74
C LYS A 50 11.70 16.92 -17.25
N TRP A 51 12.54 16.25 -16.46
CA TRP A 51 13.74 16.82 -15.84
C TRP A 51 15.05 16.39 -16.51
N ASN A 52 14.98 15.74 -17.68
CA ASN A 52 16.13 15.21 -18.42
C ASN A 52 17.06 14.35 -17.55
N LEU A 53 16.48 13.50 -16.71
CA LEU A 53 17.21 12.62 -15.81
C LEU A 53 17.53 11.29 -16.51
N GLY A 54 18.66 10.70 -16.13
CA GLY A 54 19.05 9.37 -16.59
C GLY A 54 18.04 8.27 -16.26
N GLU A 55 18.18 7.13 -16.91
CA GLU A 55 17.29 5.99 -16.71
C GLU A 55 17.20 5.61 -15.23
N GLY A 56 15.97 5.40 -14.76
CA GLY A 56 15.74 4.98 -13.39
C GLY A 56 15.76 6.07 -12.30
N MET A 57 16.32 7.24 -12.58
CA MET A 57 16.35 8.38 -11.64
C MET A 57 14.95 8.83 -11.21
N GLY A 58 13.95 8.69 -12.10
CA GLY A 58 12.55 8.94 -11.76
C GLY A 58 12.04 8.02 -10.64
N TYR A 59 12.40 6.74 -10.66
CA TYR A 59 12.03 5.79 -9.61
C TYR A 59 12.76 6.08 -8.28
N ARG A 60 14.04 6.50 -8.34
CA ARG A 60 14.77 6.96 -7.14
C ARG A 60 14.11 8.19 -6.51
N ALA A 61 13.71 9.18 -7.32
CA ALA A 61 12.96 10.35 -6.85
C ALA A 61 11.59 9.96 -6.28
N GLY A 62 10.93 8.99 -6.91
CA GLY A 62 9.71 8.38 -6.41
C GLY A 62 9.87 7.74 -5.04
N PHE A 63 10.98 7.05 -4.79
CA PHE A 63 11.28 6.50 -3.47
C PHE A 63 11.46 7.57 -2.40
N LEU A 64 12.14 8.69 -2.71
CA LEU A 64 12.26 9.82 -1.77
C LEU A 64 10.89 10.45 -1.44
N SER A 65 10.00 10.49 -2.42
CA SER A 65 8.62 10.97 -2.25
C SER A 65 7.81 10.02 -1.36
N LEU A 66 7.97 8.71 -1.52
CA LEU A 66 7.40 7.70 -0.62
C LEU A 66 7.84 7.95 0.82
N MET A 67 9.14 8.12 1.07
CA MET A 67 9.68 8.29 2.43
C MET A 67 9.15 9.58 3.09
N SER A 68 9.06 10.66 2.32
CA SER A 68 8.48 11.93 2.80
C SER A 68 7.00 11.78 3.12
N LEU A 69 6.25 11.09 2.25
CA LEU A 69 4.82 10.85 2.43
C LEU A 69 4.55 9.95 3.63
N MET A 70 5.33 8.88 3.81
CA MET A 70 5.24 8.00 4.98
C MET A 70 5.40 8.78 6.28
N LYS A 71 6.37 9.69 6.35
CA LYS A 71 6.54 10.59 7.50
C LYS A 71 5.30 11.45 7.74
N TYR A 72 4.72 12.03 6.69
CA TYR A 72 3.52 12.85 6.83
C TYR A 72 2.29 12.05 7.26
N CYS A 73 2.10 10.85 6.70
CA CYS A 73 1.05 9.92 7.11
C CYS A 73 1.19 9.57 8.59
N TYR A 74 2.41 9.22 9.03
CA TYR A 74 2.70 8.92 10.43
C TYR A 74 2.39 10.11 11.35
N GLU A 75 2.90 11.30 11.03
CA GLU A 75 2.69 12.51 11.84
C GLU A 75 1.20 12.95 11.89
N LEU A 76 0.41 12.63 10.86
CA LEU A 76 -1.04 12.88 10.83
C LEU A 76 -1.86 11.83 11.60
N GLY A 77 -1.27 10.66 11.90
CA GLY A 77 -1.94 9.54 12.58
C GLY A 77 -2.55 8.50 11.64
N VAL A 78 -2.17 8.48 10.37
CA VAL A 78 -2.58 7.42 9.42
C VAL A 78 -1.89 6.12 9.77
N LYS A 79 -2.66 5.06 10.01
CA LYS A 79 -2.15 3.77 10.47
C LYS A 79 -1.61 2.90 9.34
N TYR A 80 -2.30 2.85 8.20
CA TYR A 80 -1.99 1.96 7.08
C TYR A 80 -1.67 2.77 5.82
N VAL A 81 -0.60 2.38 5.13
CA VAL A 81 -0.25 2.90 3.81
C VAL A 81 -0.02 1.73 2.86
N SER A 82 -0.81 1.65 1.79
CA SER A 82 -0.58 0.69 0.71
C SER A 82 0.01 1.37 -0.52
N ILE A 83 0.96 0.74 -1.18
CA ILE A 83 1.55 1.26 -2.43
C ILE A 83 1.56 0.21 -3.53
N TYR A 84 1.26 0.62 -4.75
CA TYR A 84 1.39 -0.23 -5.93
C TYR A 84 2.78 -0.08 -6.54
N ALA A 85 3.71 -0.94 -6.13
CA ALA A 85 5.11 -0.84 -6.53
C ALA A 85 5.39 -1.49 -7.89
N PHE A 86 4.85 -2.68 -8.14
CA PHE A 86 5.06 -3.42 -9.40
C PHE A 86 3.90 -4.39 -9.68
N SER A 87 3.25 -4.26 -10.83
CA SER A 87 2.15 -5.16 -11.20
C SER A 87 2.61 -6.41 -11.93
N ILE A 88 1.78 -7.46 -11.97
CA ILE A 88 2.04 -8.65 -12.80
C ILE A 88 2.16 -8.25 -14.29
N ASP A 89 1.32 -7.34 -14.77
CA ASP A 89 1.41 -6.83 -16.14
C ASP A 89 2.74 -6.12 -16.44
N ASN A 90 3.47 -5.64 -15.43
CA ASN A 90 4.75 -4.97 -15.63
C ASN A 90 5.87 -5.91 -16.04
N PHE A 91 5.73 -7.23 -15.84
CA PHE A 91 6.66 -8.22 -16.40
C PHE A 91 6.65 -8.25 -17.94
N ARG A 92 5.61 -7.71 -18.58
CA ARG A 92 5.54 -7.58 -20.06
C ARG A 92 6.35 -6.40 -20.61
N ARG A 93 6.98 -5.59 -19.74
CA ARG A 93 7.86 -4.49 -20.17
C ARG A 93 9.19 -5.06 -20.69
N ARG A 94 10.04 -4.18 -21.24
CA ARG A 94 11.37 -4.57 -21.73
C ARG A 94 12.18 -5.24 -20.60
N PRO A 95 12.89 -6.35 -20.85
CA PRO A 95 13.62 -7.08 -19.82
C PRO A 95 14.59 -6.20 -19.01
N GLU A 96 15.24 -5.24 -19.66
CA GLU A 96 16.18 -4.32 -19.02
C GLU A 96 15.47 -3.38 -18.03
N GLU A 97 14.25 -2.92 -18.37
CA GLU A 97 13.44 -2.10 -17.46
C GLU A 97 12.98 -2.92 -16.25
N VAL A 98 12.55 -4.16 -16.48
CA VAL A 98 12.13 -5.06 -15.40
C VAL A 98 13.31 -5.33 -14.46
N GLN A 99 14.48 -5.68 -15.00
CA GLN A 99 15.68 -5.93 -14.22
C GLN A 99 16.06 -4.70 -13.37
N TYR A 100 16.07 -3.51 -13.97
CA TYR A 100 16.36 -2.27 -13.24
C TYR A 100 15.42 -2.05 -12.04
N VAL A 101 14.12 -2.26 -12.23
CA VAL A 101 13.14 -2.08 -11.15
C VAL A 101 13.34 -3.12 -10.05
N MET A 102 13.69 -4.37 -10.40
CA MET A 102 14.00 -5.42 -9.44
C MET A 102 15.27 -5.11 -8.64
N ASP A 103 16.34 -4.65 -9.30
CA ASP A 103 17.59 -4.25 -8.65
C ASP A 103 17.36 -3.07 -7.69
N LEU A 104 16.59 -2.07 -8.13
CA LEU A 104 16.22 -0.94 -7.28
C LEU A 104 15.37 -1.40 -6.09
N MET A 105 14.42 -2.33 -6.31
CA MET A 105 13.60 -2.87 -5.23
C MET A 105 14.47 -3.59 -4.21
N LEU A 106 15.39 -4.45 -4.64
CA LEU A 106 16.35 -5.11 -3.76
C LEU A 106 17.17 -4.09 -2.94
N GLU A 107 17.78 -3.10 -3.61
CA GLU A 107 18.54 -2.03 -2.96
C GLU A 107 17.70 -1.31 -1.87
N LYS A 108 16.43 -1.02 -2.16
CA LYS A 108 15.55 -0.30 -1.23
C LYS A 108 15.08 -1.18 -0.08
N ILE A 109 14.77 -2.45 -0.32
CA ILE A 109 14.39 -3.39 0.74
C ILE A 109 15.56 -3.56 1.72
N GLU A 110 16.77 -3.80 1.22
CA GLU A 110 17.96 -3.92 2.05
C GLU A 110 18.26 -2.62 2.81
N GLY A 111 18.06 -1.47 2.16
CA GLY A 111 18.17 -0.16 2.78
C GLY A 111 17.18 0.07 3.92
N MET A 112 15.95 -0.45 3.83
CA MET A 112 14.94 -0.37 4.89
C MET A 112 15.33 -1.15 6.15
N LEU A 113 16.20 -2.14 6.04
CA LEU A 113 16.63 -2.96 7.18
C LEU A 113 17.80 -2.38 7.97
N LYS A 114 18.40 -1.28 7.49
CA LYS A 114 19.45 -0.58 8.23
C LYS A 114 18.87 0.09 9.48
N GLU A 115 19.63 0.12 10.58
CA GLU A 115 19.16 0.65 11.88
C GLU A 115 18.59 2.07 11.78
N GLU A 116 19.23 2.95 11.00
CA GLU A 116 18.82 4.35 10.81
C GLU A 116 17.62 4.55 9.86
N SER A 117 16.97 3.47 9.40
CA SER A 117 15.85 3.59 8.47
C SER A 117 14.61 4.19 9.14
N LEU A 118 13.76 4.84 8.32
CA LEU A 118 12.46 5.32 8.81
C LEU A 118 11.58 4.17 9.32
N VAL A 119 11.82 2.94 8.86
CA VAL A 119 11.08 1.75 9.29
C VAL A 119 11.34 1.49 10.77
N ASN A 120 12.59 1.56 11.21
CA ASN A 120 12.94 1.41 12.63
C ASN A 120 12.55 2.66 13.42
N GLN A 121 12.82 3.86 12.90
CA GLN A 121 12.53 5.12 13.58
C GLN A 121 11.04 5.29 13.93
N TYR A 122 10.13 4.89 13.04
CA TYR A 122 8.70 5.04 13.26
C TYR A 122 8.01 3.75 13.71
N GLY A 123 8.75 2.64 13.90
CA GLY A 123 8.17 1.34 14.22
C GLY A 123 7.18 0.89 13.14
N VAL A 124 7.59 0.94 11.87
CA VAL A 124 6.77 0.53 10.73
C VAL A 124 6.85 -0.98 10.56
N ARG A 125 5.70 -1.65 10.48
CA ARG A 125 5.60 -3.03 10.04
C ARG A 125 5.41 -3.08 8.54
N VAL A 126 6.23 -3.88 7.85
CA VAL A 126 6.20 -3.98 6.39
C VAL A 126 5.58 -5.31 5.97
N TYR A 127 4.69 -5.25 4.98
CA TYR A 127 4.15 -6.41 4.27
C TYR A 127 4.44 -6.29 2.79
N PHE A 128 4.86 -7.38 2.15
CA PHE A 128 4.87 -7.50 0.70
C PHE A 128 3.65 -8.30 0.26
N ILE A 129 2.82 -7.71 -0.59
CA ILE A 129 1.49 -8.23 -0.96
C ILE A 129 1.48 -8.55 -2.45
N GLY A 130 1.09 -9.77 -2.82
CA GLY A 130 1.01 -10.24 -4.20
C GLY A 130 1.59 -11.63 -4.38
N ASN A 131 1.70 -12.07 -5.64
CA ASN A 131 2.25 -13.39 -5.96
C ASN A 131 3.78 -13.35 -5.95
N LEU A 132 4.36 -13.41 -4.75
CA LEU A 132 5.81 -13.30 -4.54
C LEU A 132 6.61 -14.43 -5.23
N LYS A 133 5.96 -15.53 -5.62
CA LYS A 133 6.59 -16.62 -6.38
C LYS A 133 7.02 -16.18 -7.79
N LEU A 134 6.43 -15.10 -8.32
CA LEU A 134 6.81 -14.52 -9.62
C LEU A 134 8.06 -13.63 -9.53
N LEU A 135 8.52 -13.29 -8.33
CA LEU A 135 9.71 -12.47 -8.15
C LEU A 135 10.99 -13.27 -8.33
N HIS A 136 12.02 -12.59 -8.84
CA HIS A 136 13.37 -13.14 -8.82
C HIS A 136 13.78 -13.45 -7.37
N GLU A 137 14.44 -14.58 -7.18
CA GLU A 137 14.75 -15.14 -5.86
C GLU A 137 15.39 -14.12 -4.89
N PRO A 138 16.39 -13.30 -5.29
CA PRO A 138 17.00 -12.32 -4.38
C PRO A 138 15.99 -11.32 -3.80
N VAL A 139 15.07 -10.83 -4.64
CA VAL A 139 14.04 -9.85 -4.23
C VAL A 139 13.03 -10.52 -3.30
N ARG A 140 12.60 -11.74 -3.62
CA ARG A 140 11.68 -12.52 -2.79
C ARG A 140 12.25 -12.77 -1.38
N LEU A 141 13.50 -13.25 -1.31
CA LEU A 141 14.18 -13.51 -0.03
C LEU A 141 14.36 -12.22 0.79
N ALA A 142 14.71 -11.11 0.13
CA ALA A 142 14.81 -9.81 0.80
C ALA A 142 13.47 -9.35 1.37
N ALA A 143 12.37 -9.50 0.60
CA ALA A 143 11.02 -9.18 1.04
C ALA A 143 10.60 -10.02 2.27
N GLU A 144 10.82 -11.34 2.23
CA GLU A 144 10.55 -12.25 3.34
C GLU A 144 11.34 -11.88 4.61
N LYS A 145 12.64 -11.59 4.44
CA LYS A 145 13.51 -11.12 5.52
C LYS A 145 12.98 -9.82 6.14
N ALA A 146 12.52 -8.88 5.31
CA ALA A 146 11.99 -7.61 5.80
C ALA A 146 10.66 -7.73 6.53
N MET A 147 9.74 -8.58 6.06
CA MET A 147 8.50 -8.88 6.78
C MET A 147 8.79 -9.51 8.15
N LYS A 148 9.76 -10.44 8.22
CA LYS A 148 10.18 -11.06 9.48
C LYS A 148 10.80 -10.04 10.44
N ALA A 149 11.76 -9.23 9.95
CA ALA A 149 12.47 -8.25 10.77
C ALA A 149 11.54 -7.18 11.37
N THR A 150 10.46 -6.82 10.67
CA THR A 150 9.51 -5.78 11.09
C THR A 150 8.24 -6.33 11.74
N SER A 151 8.15 -7.64 11.98
CA SER A 151 6.94 -8.32 12.45
C SER A 151 6.43 -7.86 13.82
N ASN A 152 7.34 -7.43 14.70
CA ASN A 152 7.03 -6.92 16.04
C ASN A 152 6.67 -5.43 16.06
N ASN A 153 6.83 -4.73 14.94
CA ASN A 153 6.45 -3.33 14.82
C ASN A 153 4.91 -3.21 14.73
N ASN A 154 4.34 -2.16 15.33
CA ASN A 154 2.88 -1.99 15.36
C ASN A 154 2.42 -0.52 15.31
N ASN A 155 3.33 0.44 15.20
CA ASN A 155 2.97 1.87 15.21
C ASN A 155 2.27 2.26 13.91
N SER A 156 2.84 1.87 12.77
CA SER A 156 2.29 2.09 11.42
C SER A 156 2.58 0.88 10.54
N ILE A 157 1.76 0.67 9.51
CA ILE A 157 1.83 -0.50 8.62
C ILE A 157 2.00 -0.02 7.18
N LEU A 158 3.04 -0.52 6.51
CA LEU A 158 3.31 -0.29 5.10
C LEU A 158 3.09 -1.59 4.31
N LEU A 159 2.14 -1.57 3.39
CA LEU A 159 1.85 -2.66 2.47
C LEU A 159 2.42 -2.32 1.09
N ILE A 160 3.35 -3.13 0.61
CA ILE A 160 4.01 -2.96 -0.68
C ILE A 160 3.46 -4.01 -1.63
N CYS A 161 2.55 -3.59 -2.52
CA CYS A 161 1.98 -4.48 -3.51
C CYS A 161 2.96 -4.67 -4.68
N VAL A 162 3.47 -5.89 -4.83
CA VAL A 162 4.51 -6.29 -5.78
C VAL A 162 4.14 -7.62 -6.41
N ALA A 163 4.37 -7.75 -7.73
CA ALA A 163 3.87 -8.88 -8.49
C ALA A 163 2.37 -9.11 -8.20
N TYR A 164 1.63 -7.99 -8.11
CA TYR A 164 0.25 -7.95 -7.68
C TYR A 164 -0.65 -7.51 -8.82
N THR A 165 -1.81 -8.12 -8.95
CA THR A 165 -3.00 -7.53 -9.59
C THR A 165 -4.23 -7.96 -8.79
N SER A 166 -5.27 -7.13 -8.79
CA SER A 166 -6.49 -7.45 -8.04
C SER A 166 -7.20 -8.69 -8.60
N THR A 167 -7.17 -8.90 -9.92
CA THR A 167 -7.70 -10.13 -10.52
C THR A 167 -6.93 -11.38 -10.09
N ASP A 168 -5.59 -11.32 -10.00
CA ASP A 168 -4.79 -12.45 -9.49
C ASP A 168 -5.10 -12.74 -8.02
N GLU A 169 -5.24 -11.70 -7.20
CA GLU A 169 -5.66 -11.83 -5.81
C GLU A 169 -7.04 -12.49 -5.67
N ILE A 170 -8.03 -12.07 -6.47
CA ILE A 170 -9.38 -12.65 -6.44
C ILE A 170 -9.35 -14.13 -6.85
N VAL A 171 -8.62 -14.48 -7.91
CA VAL A 171 -8.48 -15.87 -8.36
C VAL A 171 -7.79 -16.71 -7.30
N HIS A 172 -6.72 -16.21 -6.69
CA HIS A 172 -6.04 -16.86 -5.57
C HIS A 172 -6.98 -17.10 -4.40
N ALA A 173 -7.71 -16.07 -3.96
CA ALA A 173 -8.60 -16.16 -2.82
C ALA A 173 -9.74 -17.16 -3.06
N ALA A 174 -10.30 -17.18 -4.26
CA ALA A 174 -11.32 -18.16 -4.66
C ALA A 174 -10.77 -19.59 -4.66
N ALA A 175 -9.59 -19.82 -5.25
CA ALA A 175 -8.96 -21.13 -5.29
C ALA A 175 -8.68 -21.67 -3.87
N GLN A 176 -8.08 -20.86 -3.00
CA GLN A 176 -7.79 -21.25 -1.61
C GLN A 176 -9.07 -21.53 -0.81
N SER A 177 -10.11 -20.71 -0.99
CA SER A 177 -11.41 -20.95 -0.35
C SER A 177 -12.02 -22.29 -0.76
N CYS A 178 -11.93 -22.64 -2.06
CA CYS A 178 -12.40 -23.93 -2.56
C CYS A 178 -11.58 -25.10 -1.99
N GLU A 179 -10.25 -24.97 -1.94
CA GLU A 179 -9.35 -26.00 -1.36
C GLU A 179 -9.70 -26.26 0.11
N ASP A 180 -9.87 -25.21 0.92
CA ASP A 180 -10.20 -25.32 2.34
C ASP A 180 -11.57 -25.97 2.58
N LYS A 181 -12.60 -25.56 1.83
CA LYS A 181 -13.94 -26.17 1.93
C LYS A 181 -13.92 -27.63 1.49
N TRP A 182 -13.21 -27.93 0.40
CA TRP A 182 -13.10 -29.30 -0.10
C TRP A 182 -12.42 -30.21 0.92
N ALA A 183 -11.32 -29.76 1.53
CA ALA A 183 -10.64 -30.50 2.59
C ALA A 183 -11.54 -30.72 3.82
N ALA A 184 -12.34 -29.72 4.21
CA ALA A 184 -13.30 -29.83 5.30
C ALA A 184 -14.42 -30.85 5.00
N ILE A 185 -14.95 -30.86 3.77
CA ILE A 185 -15.97 -31.83 3.33
C ILE A 185 -15.39 -33.23 3.35
N GLN A 186 -14.22 -33.47 2.75
CA GLN A 186 -13.57 -34.78 2.73
C GLN A 186 -13.31 -35.32 4.15
N SER A 187 -12.86 -34.45 5.06
CA SER A 187 -12.65 -34.82 6.47
C SER A 187 -13.96 -35.19 7.18
N SER A 188 -15.08 -34.57 6.81
CA SER A 188 -16.40 -34.88 7.38
C SER A 188 -17.03 -36.17 6.84
N VAL A 189 -16.76 -36.52 5.57
CA VAL A 189 -17.25 -37.74 4.93
C VAL A 189 -16.54 -38.98 5.50
N ASN A 190 -15.24 -38.90 5.79
CA ASN A 190 -14.51 -39.98 6.46
C ASN A 190 -14.97 -40.26 7.91
N ILE A 191 -15.81 -39.41 8.50
CA ILE A 191 -16.39 -39.59 9.85
C ILE A 191 -17.82 -40.15 9.77
N LYS A 192 -18.49 -40.06 8.62
CA LYS A 192 -19.89 -40.46 8.43
C LYS A 192 -20.04 -41.74 7.59
N ASP A 193 -19.47 -42.84 8.08
CA ASP A 193 -19.86 -44.20 7.67
C ASP A 193 -21.07 -44.72 8.49
N SER A 194 -21.92 -43.83 9.02
CA SER A 194 -23.11 -44.22 9.79
C SER A 194 -24.23 -43.20 9.66
N GLN A 195 -25.26 -43.60 8.90
CA GLN A 195 -26.65 -43.13 8.87
C GLN A 195 -27.03 -41.83 8.13
N ASP A 196 -27.91 -42.08 7.15
CA ASP A 196 -29.04 -41.33 6.62
C ASP A 196 -28.83 -39.88 6.15
N GLY A 197 -29.01 -39.74 4.84
CA GLY A 197 -28.89 -38.51 4.08
C GLY A 197 -30.04 -37.56 4.37
N GLU A 198 -29.68 -36.43 4.98
CA GLU A 198 -30.29 -35.15 4.64
C GLU A 198 -29.38 -34.48 3.60
N GLU A 199 -29.91 -34.33 2.40
CA GLU A 199 -29.32 -33.56 1.31
C GLU A 199 -29.30 -32.08 1.76
N LYS A 200 -28.22 -31.67 2.42
CA LYS A 200 -28.01 -30.27 2.81
C LYS A 200 -27.86 -29.44 1.55
N ASP A 201 -28.82 -28.53 1.37
CA ASP A 201 -28.86 -27.48 0.36
C ASP A 201 -27.46 -26.93 0.05
N THR A 202 -26.94 -27.30 -1.12
CA THR A 202 -25.56 -27.08 -1.58
C THR A 202 -25.32 -25.68 -2.13
N ASN A 203 -26.30 -24.77 -2.01
CA ASN A 203 -26.29 -23.53 -2.77
C ASN A 203 -25.26 -22.47 -2.31
N ASP A 204 -24.69 -22.56 -1.10
CA ASP A 204 -23.70 -21.59 -0.61
C ASP A 204 -22.47 -22.25 0.05
N VAL A 205 -21.75 -23.12 -0.70
CA VAL A 205 -20.51 -23.76 -0.19
C VAL A 205 -19.42 -22.73 0.12
N ILE A 206 -19.33 -21.67 -0.70
CA ILE A 206 -18.33 -20.60 -0.56
C ILE A 206 -19.05 -19.31 -0.19
N LYS A 207 -18.69 -18.73 0.95
CA LYS A 207 -19.19 -17.45 1.43
C LYS A 207 -18.22 -16.32 1.10
N LEU A 208 -18.72 -15.09 1.11
CA LEU A 208 -17.90 -13.89 0.95
C LEU A 208 -16.74 -13.85 1.96
N SER A 209 -17.01 -14.22 3.22
CA SER A 209 -16.01 -14.28 4.28
C SER A 209 -14.89 -15.27 3.99
N ASP A 210 -15.18 -16.36 3.27
CA ASP A 210 -14.15 -17.34 2.89
C ASP A 210 -13.17 -16.68 1.90
N ILE A 211 -13.70 -15.96 0.89
CA ILE A 211 -12.89 -15.19 -0.07
C ILE A 211 -12.08 -14.11 0.63
N GLU A 212 -12.71 -13.27 1.45
CA GLU A 212 -12.05 -12.18 2.17
C GLU A 212 -10.94 -12.69 3.10
N SER A 213 -11.12 -13.87 3.70
CA SER A 213 -10.11 -14.50 4.55
C SER A 213 -8.87 -14.98 3.80
N HIS A 214 -8.95 -15.13 2.48
CA HIS A 214 -7.86 -15.58 1.59
C HIS A 214 -7.33 -14.48 0.67
N MET A 215 -7.90 -13.27 0.69
CA MET A 215 -7.32 -12.11 0.01
C MET A 215 -5.93 -11.81 0.57
N TYR A 216 -4.96 -11.46 -0.29
CA TYR A 216 -3.63 -11.07 0.16
C TYR A 216 -3.69 -9.88 1.13
N MET A 217 -4.63 -8.95 0.89
CA MET A 217 -4.84 -7.75 1.71
C MET A 217 -5.54 -7.97 3.05
N ARG A 218 -5.90 -9.20 3.45
CA ARG A 218 -6.55 -9.51 4.75
C ARG A 218 -5.83 -8.96 5.99
N VAL A 219 -4.56 -8.59 5.85
CA VAL A 219 -3.70 -8.08 6.92
C VAL A 219 -3.97 -6.61 7.27
N ALA A 220 -4.81 -5.92 6.50
CA ALA A 220 -5.18 -4.52 6.69
C ALA A 220 -6.68 -4.29 6.42
N PRO A 221 -7.30 -3.26 7.02
CA PRO A 221 -8.64 -2.84 6.64
C PRO A 221 -8.65 -2.26 5.23
N ASP A 222 -9.83 -2.14 4.63
CA ASP A 222 -9.99 -1.48 3.33
C ASP A 222 -9.46 -0.04 3.32
N PRO A 223 -8.90 0.45 2.20
CA PRO A 223 -8.49 1.84 2.07
C PRO A 223 -9.65 2.82 2.27
N ASP A 224 -9.41 3.89 3.02
CA ASP A 224 -10.33 5.03 3.07
C ASP A 224 -10.18 5.91 1.82
N ILE A 225 -8.94 6.02 1.33
CA ILE A 225 -8.60 6.81 0.14
C ILE A 225 -7.68 6.00 -0.75
N LEU A 226 -8.03 5.91 -2.04
CA LEU A 226 -7.10 5.48 -3.08
C LEU A 226 -6.67 6.69 -3.91
N VAL A 227 -5.37 6.96 -3.91
CA VAL A 227 -4.76 8.05 -4.67
C VAL A 227 -4.03 7.50 -5.88
N ARG A 228 -4.35 8.01 -7.07
CA ARG A 228 -3.58 7.75 -8.29
C ARG A 228 -2.97 9.03 -8.82
N THR A 229 -1.64 9.08 -8.88
CA THR A 229 -0.94 10.25 -9.40
C THR A 229 -1.01 10.34 -10.93
N SER A 230 -0.48 11.44 -11.47
CA SER A 230 -0.35 11.76 -12.90
C SER A 230 -1.66 12.06 -13.65
N GLY A 231 -2.76 12.26 -12.93
CA GLY A 231 -4.06 12.68 -13.49
C GLY A 231 -4.84 11.57 -14.20
N GLU A 232 -4.41 10.32 -14.06
CA GLU A 232 -5.07 9.16 -14.67
C GLU A 232 -6.29 8.75 -13.84
N THR A 233 -7.40 8.43 -14.49
CA THR A 233 -8.69 8.14 -13.83
C THR A 233 -9.10 6.67 -13.93
N ARG A 234 -8.14 5.75 -13.81
CA ARG A 234 -8.38 4.29 -13.80
C ARG A 234 -7.68 3.62 -12.63
N LEU A 235 -8.12 2.44 -12.23
CA LEU A 235 -7.51 1.69 -11.11
C LEU A 235 -6.32 0.82 -11.53
N SER A 236 -6.18 0.50 -12.83
CA SER A 236 -5.09 -0.36 -13.33
C SER A 236 -4.97 -1.70 -12.57
N ASN A 237 -6.12 -2.32 -12.29
CA ASN A 237 -6.18 -3.62 -11.63
C ASN A 237 -5.53 -3.62 -10.23
N PHE A 238 -5.75 -2.54 -9.48
CA PHE A 238 -5.24 -2.35 -8.12
C PHE A 238 -6.40 -2.26 -7.12
N LEU A 239 -6.39 -3.12 -6.10
CA LEU A 239 -7.33 -3.13 -4.98
C LEU A 239 -8.82 -2.97 -5.40
N LEU A 240 -9.26 -3.67 -6.45
CA LEU A 240 -10.61 -3.49 -7.00
C LEU A 240 -11.68 -3.87 -5.97
N TRP A 241 -11.44 -4.93 -5.20
CA TRP A 241 -12.32 -5.38 -4.13
C TRP A 241 -12.36 -4.38 -2.97
N GLN A 242 -11.17 -4.07 -2.44
CA GLN A 242 -10.98 -3.28 -1.22
C GLN A 242 -11.35 -1.81 -1.41
N THR A 243 -11.40 -1.31 -2.65
CA THR A 243 -11.70 0.11 -2.94
C THR A 243 -13.13 0.41 -3.35
N SER A 244 -14.04 -0.57 -3.21
CA SER A 244 -15.47 -0.43 -3.50
C SER A 244 -16.13 0.76 -2.78
N ASN A 245 -15.69 1.06 -1.56
CA ASN A 245 -16.20 2.15 -0.72
C ASN A 245 -15.13 3.19 -0.34
N SER A 246 -14.05 3.30 -1.13
CA SER A 246 -13.00 4.30 -0.91
C SER A 246 -13.30 5.62 -1.61
N LEU A 247 -12.72 6.72 -1.09
CA LEU A 247 -12.57 7.93 -1.88
C LEU A 247 -11.50 7.70 -2.97
N LEU A 248 -11.88 7.87 -4.24
CA LEU A 248 -10.94 7.88 -5.36
C LEU A 248 -10.44 9.30 -5.62
N TYR A 249 -9.13 9.52 -5.56
CA TYR A 249 -8.50 10.83 -5.78
C TYR A 249 -7.40 10.75 -6.83
N SER A 250 -7.47 11.59 -7.88
CA SER A 250 -6.49 11.60 -8.98
C SER A 250 -5.86 12.99 -9.17
N PRO A 251 -4.78 13.33 -8.43
CA PRO A 251 -4.03 14.56 -8.67
C PRO A 251 -3.26 14.49 -9.98
N LYS A 252 -3.20 15.62 -10.70
CA LYS A 252 -2.38 15.77 -11.93
C LYS A 252 -0.87 15.66 -11.68
N ALA A 253 -0.41 15.88 -10.45
CA ALA A 253 1.00 15.80 -10.07
C ALA A 253 1.58 14.41 -10.36
N LEU A 254 2.80 14.34 -10.89
CA LEU A 254 3.53 13.08 -11.06
C LEU A 254 3.93 12.53 -9.69
N TRP A 255 4.12 11.21 -9.57
CA TRP A 255 4.47 10.59 -8.28
C TRP A 255 5.65 11.28 -7.56
N PRO A 256 6.80 11.56 -8.22
CA PRO A 256 7.90 12.25 -7.55
C PRO A 256 7.64 13.72 -7.16
N GLU A 257 6.49 14.28 -7.52
CA GLU A 257 6.05 15.64 -7.17
C GLU A 257 5.07 15.65 -5.98
N ILE A 258 4.66 14.48 -5.49
CA ILE A 258 3.76 14.37 -4.34
C ILE A 258 4.46 14.84 -3.06
N GLY A 259 3.68 15.45 -2.16
CA GLY A 259 4.18 16.02 -0.93
C GLY A 259 3.04 16.48 -0.03
N LEU A 260 3.38 17.23 1.03
CA LEU A 260 2.45 17.62 2.09
C LEU A 260 1.14 18.22 1.57
N ARG A 261 1.20 19.17 0.63
CA ARG A 261 -0.01 19.82 0.08
C ARG A 261 -0.99 18.83 -0.55
N HIS A 262 -0.48 17.78 -1.20
CA HIS A 262 -1.30 16.79 -1.89
C HIS A 262 -1.95 15.83 -0.90
N LEU A 263 -1.23 15.45 0.16
CA LEU A 263 -1.80 14.68 1.26
C LEU A 263 -2.91 15.47 1.97
N VAL A 264 -2.64 16.73 2.31
CA VAL A 264 -3.62 17.62 2.95
C VAL A 264 -4.88 17.73 2.09
N TRP A 265 -4.73 17.91 0.78
CA TRP A 265 -5.89 17.98 -0.12
C TRP A 265 -6.65 16.65 -0.22
N ALA A 266 -5.96 15.50 -0.23
CA ALA A 266 -6.60 14.20 -0.19
C ALA A 266 -7.43 14.02 1.09
N VAL A 267 -6.87 14.40 2.24
CA VAL A 267 -7.55 14.34 3.55
C VAL A 267 -8.76 15.27 3.59
N LEU A 268 -8.66 16.50 3.11
CA LEU A 268 -9.79 17.44 3.05
C LEU A 268 -10.92 16.91 2.16
N ASN A 269 -10.61 16.30 1.02
CA ASN A 269 -11.63 15.68 0.17
C ASN A 269 -12.29 14.49 0.87
N PHE A 270 -11.52 13.69 1.61
CA PHE A 270 -12.05 12.60 2.42
C PHE A 270 -12.97 13.11 3.51
N GLN A 271 -12.55 14.12 4.28
CA GLN A 271 -13.38 14.73 5.32
C GLN A 271 -14.70 15.27 4.78
N ARG A 272 -14.67 15.87 3.58
CA ARG A 272 -15.88 16.34 2.90
C ARG A 272 -16.79 15.18 2.46
N ALA A 273 -16.24 14.08 2.00
CA ALA A 273 -16.99 12.90 1.54
C ALA A 273 -17.38 11.94 2.69
N HIS A 274 -16.75 12.05 3.85
CA HIS A 274 -16.84 11.10 4.95
C HIS A 274 -18.28 10.79 5.39
N PRO A 275 -19.20 11.77 5.57
CA PRO A 275 -20.58 11.46 5.95
C PRO A 275 -21.31 10.55 4.94
N TYR A 276 -21.02 10.70 3.65
CA TYR A 276 -21.58 9.85 2.60
C TYR A 276 -20.98 8.44 2.62
N LEU A 277 -19.66 8.33 2.76
CA LEU A 277 -18.96 7.05 2.80
C LEU A 277 -19.37 6.21 4.03
N GLU A 278 -19.51 6.85 5.19
CA GLU A 278 -19.99 6.20 6.41
C GLU A 278 -21.43 5.68 6.27
N LYS A 279 -22.30 6.41 5.57
CA LYS A 279 -23.66 5.95 5.29
C LYS A 279 -23.66 4.72 4.40
N ARG A 280 -22.80 4.67 3.38
CA ARG A 280 -22.66 3.52 2.46
C ARG A 280 -22.11 2.28 3.15
N ARG A 281 -21.10 2.44 4.03
CA ARG A 281 -20.52 1.31 4.81
C ARG A 281 -21.55 0.62 5.73
N LYS A 282 -22.58 1.34 6.17
CA LYS A 282 -23.64 0.82 7.06
C LYS A 282 -24.82 0.20 6.30
N GLN A 283 -24.85 0.33 4.98
CA GLN A 283 -25.87 -0.29 4.15
C GLN A 283 -25.31 -1.64 3.66
N PRO A 284 -25.92 -2.78 4.04
CA PRO A 284 -25.47 -4.10 3.61
C PRO A 284 -25.61 -4.29 2.09
#